data_AF-A0A7W1JGC6-F1
#
_entry.id   AF-A0A7W1JGC6-F1
#
_cell.length_a   1.000
_cell.length_b   1.000
_cell.length_c   1.000
_cell.angle_alpha   90.00
_cell.angle_beta   90.00
_cell.angle_gamma   90.00
#
_symmetry.space_group_name_H-M   'P 1'
#
loop_
_entity.id
_entity.type
_entity.pdbx_description
1 polymer ?
#
loop_
_entity_poly.entity_id
_entity_poly.type
_entity_poly.pdbx_seq_one_letter_code
_entity_poly.pdbx_strand_id
1 'polypeptide(L)'
;GLTVALDTRLDPELELEGRVLDLIHHVNTLRKQEGLELTDRIVLTLPAEQADVLEHADWIKRETLAVRIETDSVASPQIAKA
;
A
#
# COMPACT_ATOMS: atom_id res chain seq x y z
N GLY A 1 6.93 -7.21 40.38
CA GLY A 1 7.17 -6.73 39.01
C GLY A 1 6.03 -7.19 38.14
N LEU A 2 5.44 -6.29 37.36
CA LEU A 2 4.40 -6.65 36.39
C LEU A 2 5.10 -7.15 35.13
N THR A 3 5.07 -8.46 34.90
CA THR A 3 5.60 -9.05 33.67
C THR A 3 4.51 -8.94 32.61
N VAL A 4 4.63 -7.99 31.69
CA VAL A 4 3.77 -7.91 30.51
C VAL A 4 4.25 -8.98 29.53
N ALA A 5 3.50 -10.08 29.41
CA ALA A 5 3.69 -11.03 28.33
C ALA A 5 3.02 -10.44 27.08
N LEU A 6 3.81 -9.81 26.21
CA LEU A 6 3.33 -9.41 24.89
C LEU A 6 3.21 -10.70 24.07
N ASP A 7 1.99 -11.18 23.84
CA ASP A 7 1.72 -12.30 22.94
C ASP A 7 2.11 -11.86 21.53
N THR A 8 3.19 -12.44 20.98
CA THR A 8 3.80 -12.05 19.70
C THR A 8 3.19 -12.77 18.49
N ARG A 9 2.01 -13.39 18.64
CA ARG A 9 1.30 -13.98 17.52
C ARG A 9 0.65 -12.84 16.75
N LEU A 10 1.29 -12.39 15.67
CA LEU A 10 0.66 -11.53 14.69
C LEU A 10 -0.58 -12.26 14.16
N ASP A 11 -1.75 -11.69 14.45
CA ASP A 11 -2.97 -12.14 13.80
C ASP A 11 -2.88 -11.82 12.29
N PRO A 12 -3.45 -12.65 11.39
CA PRO A 12 -3.39 -12.43 9.95
C PRO A 12 -3.83 -11.03 9.50
N GLU A 13 -4.72 -10.39 10.26
CA GLU A 13 -5.17 -9.01 10.08
C GLU A 13 -4.04 -7.99 10.28
N LEU A 14 -3.20 -8.18 11.30
CA LEU A 14 -2.05 -7.30 11.57
C LEU A 14 -0.95 -7.46 10.51
N GLU A 15 -0.76 -8.67 9.99
CA GLU A 15 0.17 -8.89 8.88
C GLU A 15 -0.29 -8.19 7.60
N LEU A 16 -1.60 -8.21 7.32
CA LEU A 16 -2.19 -7.51 6.19
C LEU A 16 -2.05 -5.99 6.35
N GLU A 17 -2.34 -5.45 7.53
CA GLU A 17 -2.12 -4.05 7.84
C GLU A 17 -0.65 -3.64 7.64
N GLY A 18 0.30 -4.47 8.09
CA GLY A 18 1.72 -4.27 7.84
C GLY A 18 2.05 -4.16 6.34
N ARG A 19 1.54 -5.09 5.52
CA ARG A 19 1.72 -5.06 4.06
C ARG A 19 1.12 -3.81 3.42
N VAL A 20 -0.04 -3.35 3.90
CA VAL A 20 -0.70 -2.12 3.43
C VAL A 20 0.17 -0.89 3.73
N LEU A 21 0.71 -0.80 4.95
CA LEU A 21 1.60 0.30 5.35
C LEU A 21 2.88 0.33 4.51
N ASP A 22 3.49 -0.84 4.29
CA ASP A 22 4.69 -0.97 3.45
C ASP A 22 4.40 -0.56 2.00
N LEU A 23 3.25 -0.96 1.45
CA LEU A 23 2.81 -0.56 0.11
C LEU A 23 2.60 0.96 0.02
N ILE A 24 1.94 1.57 0.99
CA ILE A 24 1.74 3.03 1.04
C ILE A 24 3.08 3.75 1.04
N HIS A 25 4.05 3.27 1.83
CA HIS A 25 5.40 3.83 1.87
C HIS A 25 6.11 3.71 0.52
N HIS A 26 6.03 2.54 -0.12
CA HIS A 26 6.58 2.29 -1.43
C HIS A 26 5.99 3.24 -2.48
N VAL A 27 4.65 3.32 -2.56
CA VAL A 27 3.96 4.17 -3.55
C VAL A 27 4.31 5.64 -3.36
N ASN A 28 4.36 6.13 -2.13
CA ASN A 28 4.78 7.51 -1.85
C ASN A 28 6.24 7.79 -2.22
N THR A 29 7.11 6.77 -2.15
CA THR A 29 8.48 6.87 -2.66
C THR A 29 8.50 6.96 -4.18
N LEU A 30 7.74 6.11 -4.88
CA LEU A 30 7.61 6.19 -6.34
C LEU A 30 7.10 7.56 -6.79
N ARG A 31 6.08 8.11 -6.11
CA ARG A 31 5.54 9.45 -6.42
C ARG A 31 6.62 10.53 -6.38
N LYS A 32 7.51 10.46 -5.39
CA LYS A 32 8.63 11.41 -5.25
C LYS A 32 9.69 11.20 -6.33
N GLN A 33 10.00 9.96 -6.67
CA GLN A 33 10.98 9.61 -7.71
C GLN A 33 10.53 10.06 -9.10
N GLU A 34 9.23 9.94 -9.40
CA GLU A 34 8.60 10.42 -10.64
C GLU A 34 8.40 11.95 -10.66
N GLY A 35 8.75 12.66 -9.58
CA GLY A 35 8.61 14.12 -9.50
C GLY A 35 7.15 14.60 -9.49
N LEU A 36 6.21 13.78 -8.99
CA LEU A 36 4.81 14.17 -8.90
C LEU A 36 4.58 15.23 -7.82
N GLU A 37 3.68 16.16 -8.11
CA GLU A 37 3.28 17.20 -7.17
C GLU A 37 2.47 16.60 -6.01
N LEU A 38 2.41 17.32 -4.88
CA LEU A 38 1.68 16.87 -3.69
C LEU A 38 0.19 16.61 -3.97
N THR A 39 -0.39 17.31 -4.94
CA THR A 39 -1.81 17.22 -5.31
C THR A 39 -2.08 16.26 -6.46
N ASP A 40 -1.04 15.73 -7.10
CA ASP A 40 -1.20 14.87 -8.27
C ASP A 40 -1.89 13.56 -7.90
N ARG A 41 -2.88 13.18 -8.70
CA ARG A 41 -3.60 11.91 -8.58
C ARG A 41 -2.93 10.84 -9.43
N ILE A 42 -3.06 9.59 -9.00
CA ILE A 42 -2.43 8.46 -9.69
C ILE A 42 -3.42 7.31 -9.94
N VAL A 43 -3.11 6.51 -10.96
CA VAL A 43 -3.54 5.12 -11.07
C VAL A 43 -2.41 4.24 -10.53
N LEU A 44 -2.74 3.35 -9.60
CA LEU A 44 -1.81 2.40 -9.01
C LEU A 44 -2.07 1.00 -9.59
N THR A 45 -1.05 0.41 -10.21
CA THR A 45 -1.10 -0.97 -10.72
C THR A 45 -0.25 -1.85 -9.81
N LEU A 46 -0.87 -2.88 -9.23
CA LEU A 46 -0.24 -3.84 -8.34
C LEU A 46 0.03 -5.18 -9.05
N PRO A 47 1.05 -5.93 -8.62
CA PRO A 47 1.17 -7.34 -8.97
C PRO A 47 -0.06 -8.12 -8.53
N ALA A 48 -0.51 -9.08 -9.33
CA ALA A 48 -1.69 -9.91 -9.03
C ALA A 48 -1.56 -10.68 -7.71
N GLU A 49 -0.33 -11.06 -7.31
CA GLU A 49 -0.06 -11.71 -6.03
C GLU A 49 -0.26 -10.83 -4.80
N GLN A 50 -0.35 -9.51 -4.97
CA GLN A 50 -0.61 -8.53 -3.90
C GLN A 50 -2.09 -8.09 -3.86
N ALA A 51 -3.00 -8.85 -4.47
CA ALA A 51 -4.42 -8.50 -4.52
C ALA A 51 -5.10 -8.52 -3.13
N ASP A 52 -4.51 -9.17 -2.14
CA ASP A 52 -4.99 -9.24 -0.76
C ASP A 52 -5.06 -7.86 -0.08
N VAL A 53 -4.11 -6.95 -0.38
CA VAL A 53 -4.10 -5.58 0.18
C VAL A 53 -5.30 -4.73 -0.28
N LEU A 54 -6.03 -5.18 -1.31
CA LEU A 54 -7.23 -4.51 -1.80
C LEU A 54 -8.38 -4.54 -0.78
N GLU A 55 -8.33 -5.40 0.23
CA GLU A 55 -9.25 -5.33 1.38
C GLU A 55 -9.19 -3.96 2.09
N HIS A 56 -8.06 -3.26 1.98
CA HIS A 56 -7.84 -1.90 2.50
C HIS A 56 -7.69 -0.85 1.39
N ALA A 57 -8.24 -1.08 0.20
CA ALA A 57 -8.08 -0.20 -0.96
C ALA A 57 -8.41 1.27 -0.68
N ASP A 58 -9.44 1.56 0.11
CA ASP A 58 -9.83 2.93 0.44
C ASP A 58 -8.79 3.66 1.31
N TRP A 59 -8.13 2.92 2.21
CA TRP A 59 -7.04 3.46 2.99
C TRP A 59 -5.83 3.77 2.08
N ILE A 60 -5.45 2.82 1.22
CA ILE A 60 -4.37 3.00 0.25
C ILE A 60 -4.63 4.23 -0.63
N LYS A 61 -5.85 4.36 -1.19
CA LYS A 61 -6.24 5.51 -2.03
C LYS A 61 -6.13 6.83 -1.29
N ARG A 62 -6.56 6.88 -0.02
CA ARG A 62 -6.49 8.09 0.80
C ARG A 62 -5.05 8.54 1.04
N GLU A 63 -4.16 7.61 1.38
CA GLU A 63 -2.76 7.93 1.73
C GLU A 63 -1.83 8.15 0.52
N THR A 64 -2.23 7.66 -0.67
CA THR A 64 -1.39 7.74 -1.90
C THR A 64 -1.98 8.64 -2.98
N LEU A 65 -3.18 9.20 -2.74
CA LEU A 65 -3.98 9.94 -3.70
C LEU A 65 -4.33 9.15 -4.98
N ALA A 66 -4.35 7.82 -4.89
CA ALA A 66 -4.78 6.98 -5.99
C ALA A 66 -6.29 7.13 -6.25
N VAL A 67 -6.68 7.36 -7.51
CA VAL A 67 -8.09 7.39 -7.92
C VAL A 67 -8.57 6.00 -8.32
N ARG A 68 -7.63 5.13 -8.71
CA ARG A 68 -7.87 3.74 -9.10
C ARG A 68 -6.72 2.87 -8.62
N ILE A 69 -7.06 1.67 -8.17
CA ILE A 69 -6.11 0.60 -7.92
C ILE A 69 -6.54 -0.57 -8.80
N GLU A 70 -5.62 -1.15 -9.54
CA GLU A 70 -5.84 -2.31 -10.39
C GLU A 70 -4.70 -3.30 -10.23
N THR A 71 -4.96 -4.55 -10.61
CA THR A 71 -3.96 -5.64 -10.56
C THR A 71 -3.67 -6.10 -11.98
N ASP A 72 -2.39 -6.29 -12.29
CA ASP A 72 -1.95 -6.81 -13.59
C ASP A 72 -0.73 -7.73 -13.41
N SER A 73 -0.24 -8.32 -14.49
CA SER A 73 0.95 -9.17 -14.54
C SER A 73 2.25 -8.35 -14.50
N VAL A 74 2.33 -7.41 -13.56
CA VAL A 74 3.52 -6.59 -13.29
C VAL A 74 4.35 -7.22 -12.17
N ALA A 75 5.68 -7.08 -12.24
CA ALA A 75 6.58 -7.65 -11.22
C ALA A 75 6.70 -6.79 -9.95
N SER A 76 6.28 -5.54 -10.00
CA SER A 76 6.31 -4.60 -8.87
C SER A 76 5.20 -3.56 -9.01
N PRO A 77 4.82 -2.88 -7.92
CA PRO A 77 3.89 -1.75 -8.00
C PRO A 77 4.36 -0.69 -9.00
N GLN A 78 3.43 -0.17 -9.80
CA GLN A 78 3.66 0.90 -10.76
C GLN A 78 2.65 2.01 -10.57
N ILE A 79 3.06 3.25 -10.87
CA ILE A 79 2.18 4.41 -10.80
C ILE A 79 2.14 5.13 -12.14
N ALA A 80 0.97 5.64 -12.50
CA ALA A 80 0.78 6.55 -13.62
C ALA A 80 0.00 7.77 -13.15
N LYS A 81 0.38 8.97 -13.60
CA LYS A 81 -0.40 10.18 -13.33
C LYS A 81 -1.77 10.06 -14.01
N ALA A 82 -2.83 10.33 -13.26
CA ALA A 82 -4.21 10.27 -13.73
C ALA A 82 -4.61 11.51 -14.55
#